data_AF-A0A815NGZ8-F1
#
_entry.id   AF-A0A815NGZ8-F1
#
_cell.length_a   1.000
_cell.length_b   1.000
_cell.length_c   1.000
_cell.angle_alpha   90.00
_cell.angle_beta   90.00
_cell.angle_gamma   90.00
#
_symmetry.space_group_name_H-M   'P 1'
#
loop_
_entity.id
_entity.type
_entity.pdbx_description
1 polymer ?
#
loop_
_entity_poly.entity_id
_entity_poly.type
_entity_poly.pdbx_seq_one_letter_code
_entity_poly.pdbx_strand_id
1 'polypeptide(L)'
;SDNRIAAIGPIQESLQQELSNVKENIESTEFTTHDGMKTWKVDNISEKMAAAQSERQNSVYSQPFYSSPAGYKMRARLYLNGDGNARRTHMSLFFALMKGEYDSILKWPFNHKVTFCLLDQSGQNQHVIDSFRPDIKSTSFQRPTSEMNIASGIPNFFPLPMIQQDDNNYVKDDTMFIKIIVDFADVPKSILPFIFNLNPGLPSHVQQCLINEEIQKHDTSNK
;
A
#
# COMPACT_ATOMS: atom_id res chain seq x y z
N SER A 1 -44.48 -26.87 -7.94
CA SER A 1 -44.26 -25.41 -7.83
C SER A 1 -43.13 -25.07 -6.86
N ASP A 2 -42.91 -25.85 -5.80
CA ASP A 2 -42.10 -25.42 -4.65
C ASP A 2 -40.57 -25.55 -4.82
N ASN A 3 -40.09 -26.41 -5.73
CA ASN A 3 -38.64 -26.55 -6.01
C ASN A 3 -38.01 -25.34 -6.72
N ARG A 4 -38.80 -24.48 -7.38
CA ARG A 4 -38.26 -23.30 -8.08
C ARG A 4 -37.96 -22.15 -7.12
N ILE A 5 -38.70 -22.03 -6.02
CA ILE A 5 -38.53 -20.95 -5.04
C ILE A 5 -37.31 -21.22 -4.14
N ALA A 6 -37.07 -22.48 -3.78
CA ALA A 6 -35.90 -22.88 -2.99
C ALA A 6 -34.55 -22.65 -3.69
N ALA A 7 -34.53 -22.65 -5.03
CA ALA A 7 -33.32 -22.40 -5.83
C ALA A 7 -32.98 -20.90 -5.98
N ILE A 8 -33.94 -19.99 -5.71
CA ILE A 8 -33.75 -18.55 -5.92
C ILE A 8 -32.84 -17.93 -4.85
N GLY A 9 -32.94 -18.38 -3.59
CA GLY A 9 -32.14 -17.86 -2.48
C GLY A 9 -30.62 -17.97 -2.72
N PRO A 10 -30.08 -19.17 -2.99
CA PRO A 10 -28.65 -19.35 -3.26
C PRO A 10 -28.17 -18.61 -4.51
N ILE A 11 -29.00 -18.52 -5.55
CA ILE A 11 -28.68 -17.76 -6.77
C ILE A 11 -28.61 -16.26 -6.46
N GLN A 12 -29.54 -15.75 -5.64
CA GLN A 12 -29.57 -14.35 -5.24
C GLN A 12 -28.36 -13.99 -4.36
N GLU A 13 -27.94 -14.85 -3.44
CA GLU A 13 -26.71 -14.67 -2.65
C GLU A 13 -25.45 -14.70 -3.53
N SER A 14 -25.36 -15.64 -4.47
CA SER A 14 -24.26 -15.71 -5.43
C SER A 14 -24.17 -14.44 -6.28
N LEU A 15 -25.29 -13.94 -6.77
CA LEU A 15 -25.35 -12.70 -7.55
C LEU A 15 -24.98 -11.47 -6.71
N GLN A 16 -25.39 -11.41 -5.45
CA GLN A 16 -24.98 -10.33 -4.54
C GLN A 16 -23.48 -10.35 -4.28
N GLN A 17 -22.90 -11.55 -4.12
CA GLN A 17 -21.46 -11.72 -3.95
C GLN A 17 -20.69 -11.33 -5.21
N GLU A 18 -21.13 -11.76 -6.40
CA GLU A 18 -20.54 -11.35 -7.68
C GLU A 18 -20.63 -9.84 -7.90
N LEU A 19 -21.77 -9.22 -7.61
CA LEU A 19 -21.95 -7.76 -7.69
C LEU A 19 -21.03 -7.02 -6.71
N SER A 20 -20.84 -7.55 -5.49
CA SER A 20 -19.87 -7.00 -4.54
C SER A 20 -18.45 -7.09 -5.09
N ASN A 21 -18.06 -8.25 -5.61
CA ASN A 21 -16.75 -8.45 -6.21
C ASN A 21 -16.52 -7.53 -7.42
N VAL A 22 -17.54 -7.35 -8.27
CA VAL A 22 -17.47 -6.47 -9.44
C VAL A 22 -17.35 -5.01 -9.00
N LYS A 23 -18.09 -4.57 -7.98
CA LYS A 23 -17.95 -3.22 -7.42
C LYS A 23 -16.55 -2.99 -6.86
N GLU A 24 -16.04 -3.94 -6.07
CA GLU A 24 -14.67 -3.88 -5.56
C GLU A 24 -13.64 -3.84 -6.69
N ASN A 25 -13.84 -4.61 -7.77
CA ASN A 25 -12.97 -4.59 -8.94
C ASN A 25 -13.01 -3.26 -9.70
N ILE A 26 -14.19 -2.67 -9.89
CA ILE A 26 -14.37 -1.38 -10.55
C ILE A 26 -13.68 -0.27 -9.74
N GLU A 27 -13.95 -0.21 -8.43
CA GLU A 27 -13.31 0.73 -7.52
C GLU A 27 -11.79 0.52 -7.50
N SER A 28 -11.32 -0.73 -7.54
CA SER A 28 -9.88 -1.02 -7.62
C SER A 28 -9.24 -0.49 -8.91
N THR A 29 -9.98 -0.49 -10.03
CA THR A 29 -9.50 -0.06 -11.34
C THR A 29 -9.34 1.45 -11.42
N GLU A 30 -10.30 2.22 -10.86
CA GLU A 30 -10.25 3.69 -10.87
C GLU A 30 -9.03 4.27 -10.16
N PHE A 31 -8.53 3.57 -9.13
CA PHE A 31 -7.38 4.03 -8.34
C PHE A 31 -6.09 3.26 -8.64
N THR A 32 -6.05 2.47 -9.71
CA THR A 32 -4.86 1.72 -10.10
C THR A 32 -3.80 2.67 -10.66
N THR A 33 -2.58 2.58 -10.11
CA THR A 33 -1.41 3.32 -10.57
C THR A 33 -0.41 2.38 -11.26
N HIS A 34 0.38 2.94 -12.17
CA HIS A 34 1.33 2.21 -13.03
C HIS A 34 2.71 2.86 -13.05
N ASP A 35 3.11 3.51 -11.96
CA ASP A 35 4.38 4.24 -11.83
C ASP A 35 5.19 3.77 -10.61
N GLY A 36 4.77 2.65 -9.99
CA GLY A 36 5.40 2.14 -8.78
C GLY A 36 5.07 2.92 -7.51
N MET A 37 4.16 3.90 -7.58
CA MET A 37 3.71 4.68 -6.43
C MET A 37 2.23 4.42 -6.13
N LYS A 38 1.87 4.43 -4.85
CA LYS A 38 0.46 4.36 -4.42
C LYS A 38 0.22 5.29 -3.24
N THR A 39 -0.75 6.18 -3.34
CA THR A 39 -1.33 6.85 -2.18
C THR A 39 -2.56 6.07 -1.75
N TRP A 40 -2.48 5.43 -0.58
CA TRP A 40 -3.55 4.64 -0.01
C TRP A 40 -4.30 5.44 1.05
N LYS A 41 -5.56 5.76 0.76
CA LYS A 41 -6.52 6.28 1.73
C LYS A 41 -7.11 5.13 2.53
N VAL A 42 -7.03 5.22 3.86
CA VAL A 42 -7.65 4.25 4.77
C VAL A 42 -8.71 4.99 5.59
N ASP A 43 -9.96 4.87 5.18
CA ASP A 43 -11.13 5.38 5.90
C ASP A 43 -11.51 4.48 7.10
N ASN A 44 -12.46 4.93 7.92
CA ASN A 44 -13.06 4.16 9.02
C ASN A 44 -12.01 3.62 10.00
N ILE A 45 -11.01 4.44 10.34
CA ILE A 45 -9.88 4.04 11.20
C ILE A 45 -10.37 3.56 12.56
N SER A 46 -11.35 4.24 13.15
CA SER A 46 -11.93 3.92 14.45
C SER A 46 -12.54 2.52 14.45
N GLU A 47 -13.33 2.19 13.43
CA GLU A 47 -13.94 0.86 13.27
C GLU A 47 -12.88 -0.22 13.05
N LYS A 48 -11.94 0.02 12.14
CA LYS A 48 -10.87 -0.94 11.81
C LYS A 48 -9.92 -1.17 12.98
N MET A 49 -9.64 -0.14 13.78
CA MET A 49 -8.86 -0.24 15.01
C MET A 49 -9.60 -1.10 16.04
N ALA A 50 -10.89 -0.84 16.28
CA ALA A 50 -11.70 -1.66 17.18
C ALA A 50 -11.78 -3.13 16.71
N ALA A 51 -11.90 -3.36 15.39
CA ALA A 51 -11.84 -4.70 14.79
C ALA A 51 -10.50 -5.41 15.05
N ALA A 52 -9.39 -4.68 14.94
CA ALA A 52 -8.05 -5.22 15.17
C ALA A 52 -7.74 -5.44 16.67
N GLN A 53 -8.35 -4.67 17.56
CA GLN A 53 -8.24 -4.85 19.02
C GLN A 53 -9.08 -6.03 19.52
N SER A 54 -10.27 -6.22 18.94
CA SER A 54 -11.16 -7.36 19.21
C SER A 54 -10.78 -8.63 18.46
N GLU A 55 -9.71 -8.59 17.65
CA GLU A 55 -9.19 -9.71 16.86
C GLU A 55 -10.17 -10.23 15.78
N ARG A 56 -11.27 -9.50 15.53
CA ARG A 56 -12.25 -9.78 14.46
C ARG A 56 -11.61 -9.63 13.08
N GLN A 57 -10.78 -8.60 12.91
CA GLN A 57 -10.05 -8.36 11.67
C GLN A 57 -8.72 -7.68 11.97
N ASN A 58 -7.63 -8.45 11.91
CA ASN A 58 -6.30 -7.99 12.35
C ASN A 58 -5.59 -7.08 11.34
N SER A 59 -6.00 -7.13 10.06
CA SER A 59 -5.32 -6.40 8.99
C SER A 59 -6.27 -5.98 7.89
N VAL A 60 -5.90 -4.91 7.19
CA VAL A 60 -6.53 -4.44 5.97
C VAL A 60 -5.49 -4.37 4.85
N TYR A 61 -5.94 -4.45 3.61
CA TYR A 61 -5.06 -4.36 2.45
C TYR A 61 -5.39 -3.15 1.59
N SER A 62 -4.38 -2.62 0.91
CA SER A 62 -4.59 -1.64 -0.14
C SER A 62 -5.18 -2.30 -1.38
N GLN A 63 -5.75 -1.46 -2.26
CA GLN A 63 -5.96 -1.87 -3.65
C GLN A 63 -4.62 -2.19 -4.32
N PRO A 64 -4.61 -3.10 -5.32
CA PRO A 64 -3.42 -3.36 -6.11
C PRO A 64 -2.89 -2.10 -6.81
N PHE A 65 -1.59 -2.10 -7.08
CA PHE A 65 -0.91 -1.11 -7.90
C PHE A 65 0.24 -1.77 -8.67
N TYR A 66 0.72 -1.09 -9.70
CA TYR A 66 1.71 -1.64 -10.62
C TYR A 66 2.92 -0.73 -10.74
N SER A 67 4.04 -1.36 -11.07
CA SER A 67 5.29 -0.65 -11.37
C SER A 67 5.31 -0.01 -12.75
N SER A 68 4.57 -0.58 -13.70
CA SER A 68 4.34 -0.09 -15.06
C SER A 68 3.07 -0.75 -15.63
N PRO A 69 2.57 -0.35 -16.81
CA PRO A 69 1.44 -1.05 -17.46
C PRO A 69 1.69 -2.55 -17.70
N ALA A 70 2.95 -2.95 -17.86
CA ALA A 70 3.38 -4.34 -18.03
C ALA A 70 4.32 -4.80 -16.90
N GLY A 71 4.15 -4.23 -15.70
CA GLY A 71 5.07 -4.38 -14.58
C GLY A 71 4.59 -5.33 -13.48
N TYR A 72 5.37 -5.41 -12.40
CA TYR A 72 5.02 -6.12 -11.17
C TYR A 72 3.67 -5.62 -10.62
N LYS A 73 2.80 -6.55 -10.21
CA LYS A 73 1.56 -6.29 -9.45
C LYS A 73 1.83 -6.39 -7.96
N MET A 74 1.41 -5.38 -7.21
CA MET A 74 1.83 -5.17 -5.82
C MET A 74 0.66 -4.67 -4.97
N ARG A 75 0.73 -4.88 -3.64
CA ARG A 75 -0.18 -4.26 -2.67
C ARG A 75 0.48 -4.11 -1.31
N ALA A 76 -0.09 -3.26 -0.45
CA ALA A 76 0.28 -3.14 0.95
C ALA A 76 -0.72 -3.84 1.87
N ARG A 77 -0.25 -4.20 3.07
CA ARG A 77 -1.04 -4.76 4.17
C ARG A 77 -0.72 -3.99 5.44
N LEU A 78 -1.77 -3.51 6.11
CA LEU A 78 -1.70 -2.73 7.33
C LEU A 78 -2.28 -3.53 8.49
N TYR A 79 -1.54 -3.57 9.59
CA TYR A 79 -2.02 -4.04 10.89
C TYR A 79 -2.06 -2.85 11.85
N LEU A 80 -3.27 -2.30 12.05
CA LEU A 80 -3.47 -1.13 12.91
C LEU A 80 -3.07 -1.41 14.37
N ASN A 81 -3.29 -2.63 14.85
CA ASN A 81 -2.93 -3.07 16.20
C ASN A 81 -1.65 -3.94 16.24
N GLY A 82 -0.81 -3.82 15.20
CA GLY A 82 0.47 -4.52 15.08
C GLY A 82 0.39 -6.01 14.73
N ASP A 83 1.52 -6.55 14.28
CA ASP A 83 1.69 -7.97 13.94
C ASP A 83 2.91 -8.57 14.65
N GLY A 84 2.88 -9.87 14.92
CA GLY A 84 4.00 -10.59 15.54
C GLY A 84 4.46 -9.98 16.87
N ASN A 85 5.75 -9.66 16.97
CA ASN A 85 6.35 -9.03 18.16
C ASN A 85 5.97 -7.55 18.36
N ALA A 86 5.41 -6.91 17.33
CA ALA A 86 4.96 -5.52 17.36
C ALA A 86 3.49 -5.37 17.81
N ARG A 87 2.79 -6.49 17.96
CA ARG A 87 1.37 -6.53 18.32
C ARG A 87 1.08 -5.71 19.59
N ARG A 88 0.04 -4.89 19.54
CA ARG A 88 -0.42 -3.96 20.60
C ARG A 88 0.59 -2.89 21.02
N THR A 89 1.71 -2.74 20.31
CA THR A 89 2.73 -1.70 20.61
C THR A 89 2.97 -0.76 19.45
N HIS A 90 2.93 -1.27 18.21
CA HIS A 90 3.14 -0.48 17.01
C HIS A 90 2.08 -0.83 15.96
N MET A 91 1.83 0.10 15.05
CA MET A 91 1.25 -0.16 13.76
C MET A 91 2.31 -0.82 12.86
N SER A 92 1.92 -1.87 12.14
CA SER A 92 2.82 -2.61 11.24
C SER A 92 2.40 -2.45 9.77
N LEU A 93 3.38 -2.27 8.88
CA LEU A 93 3.16 -2.15 7.44
C LEU A 93 3.97 -3.17 6.66
N PHE A 94 3.29 -3.86 5.75
CA PHE A 94 3.89 -4.89 4.91
C PHE A 94 3.56 -4.67 3.44
N PHE A 95 4.44 -5.18 2.59
CA PHE A 95 4.34 -5.19 1.14
C PHE A 95 4.20 -6.63 0.65
N ALA A 96 3.37 -6.84 -0.36
CA ALA A 96 3.19 -8.14 -0.98
C ALA A 96 3.24 -8.04 -2.50
N LEU A 97 3.96 -8.97 -3.11
CA LEU A 97 3.90 -9.22 -4.54
C LEU A 97 2.67 -10.07 -4.84
N MET A 98 1.93 -9.68 -5.88
CA MET A 98 0.82 -10.43 -6.42
C MET A 98 1.19 -11.02 -7.76
N LYS A 99 0.53 -12.12 -8.13
CA LYS A 99 0.68 -12.69 -9.47
C LYS A 99 0.19 -11.71 -10.52
N GLY A 100 1.07 -11.36 -11.45
CA GLY A 100 0.80 -10.49 -12.58
C GLY A 100 0.77 -11.24 -13.91
N GLU A 101 0.08 -10.67 -14.90
CA GLU A 101 0.01 -11.23 -16.26
C GLU A 101 1.38 -11.25 -16.95
N TYR A 102 2.23 -10.28 -16.62
CA TYR A 102 3.54 -10.08 -17.24
C TYR A 102 4.70 -10.72 -16.46
N ASP A 103 4.43 -11.50 -15.40
CA ASP A 103 5.47 -12.05 -14.52
C ASP A 103 6.53 -12.90 -15.25
N SER A 104 6.20 -13.45 -16.44
CA SER A 104 7.11 -14.25 -17.27
C SER A 104 8.24 -13.44 -17.93
N ILE A 105 8.05 -12.12 -18.11
CA ILE A 105 9.01 -11.23 -18.76
C ILE A 105 9.74 -10.31 -17.77
N LEU A 106 9.36 -10.36 -16.49
CA LEU A 106 9.97 -9.56 -15.43
C LEU A 106 11.20 -10.25 -14.82
N LYS A 107 12.08 -9.45 -14.22
CA LYS A 107 13.26 -9.96 -13.51
C LYS A 107 12.87 -10.48 -12.13
N TRP A 108 13.47 -11.60 -11.72
CA TRP A 108 13.25 -12.21 -10.41
C TRP A 108 14.58 -12.68 -9.80
N PRO A 109 14.74 -12.69 -8.46
CA PRO A 109 13.77 -12.22 -7.47
C PRO A 109 13.59 -10.69 -7.48
N PHE A 110 12.46 -10.21 -6.96
CA PHE A 110 12.18 -8.78 -6.81
C PHE A 110 13.20 -8.17 -5.84
N ASN A 111 13.92 -7.13 -6.27
CA ASN A 111 15.02 -6.53 -5.52
C ASN A 111 14.99 -4.98 -5.55
N HIS A 112 13.79 -4.41 -5.54
CA HIS A 112 13.60 -2.95 -5.54
C HIS A 112 13.29 -2.46 -4.13
N LYS A 113 13.90 -1.34 -3.72
CA LYS A 113 13.69 -0.74 -2.39
C LYS A 113 12.24 -0.30 -2.27
N VAL A 114 11.59 -0.67 -1.18
CA VAL A 114 10.20 -0.28 -0.88
C VAL A 114 10.22 0.73 0.26
N THR A 115 9.54 1.84 0.07
CA THR A 115 9.41 2.92 1.06
C THR A 115 7.96 3.12 1.42
N PHE A 116 7.67 3.13 2.72
CA PHE A 116 6.39 3.52 3.28
C PHE A 116 6.48 4.93 3.88
N CYS A 117 5.41 5.69 3.73
CA CYS A 117 5.30 7.04 4.23
C CYS A 117 3.89 7.23 4.81
N LEU A 118 3.77 7.41 6.12
CA LEU A 118 2.54 7.83 6.76
C LEU A 118 2.48 9.36 6.70
N LEU A 119 1.47 9.87 5.99
CA LEU A 119 1.36 11.30 5.72
C LEU A 119 0.85 12.05 6.95
N ASP A 120 1.50 13.19 7.19
CA ASP A 120 1.11 14.20 8.16
C ASP A 120 0.06 15.10 7.49
N GLN A 121 -1.09 15.22 8.13
CA GLN A 121 -2.23 15.98 7.63
C GLN A 121 -2.31 17.40 8.22
N SER A 122 -1.35 17.80 9.07
CA SER A 122 -1.31 19.14 9.68
C SER A 122 -0.74 20.25 8.76
N GLY A 123 -0.17 19.87 7.61
CA GLY A 123 0.52 20.78 6.70
C GLY A 123 1.96 21.11 7.10
N GLN A 124 2.46 20.56 8.21
CA GLN A 124 3.86 20.72 8.65
C GLN A 124 4.83 19.75 7.97
N ASN A 125 4.30 18.85 7.13
CA ASN A 125 5.05 17.85 6.36
C ASN A 125 5.96 16.96 7.23
N GLN A 126 5.54 16.68 8.48
CA GLN A 126 6.25 15.79 9.41
C GLN A 126 5.88 14.33 9.14
N HIS A 127 6.13 13.89 7.91
CA HIS A 127 5.82 12.54 7.47
C HIS A 127 6.69 11.49 8.18
N VAL A 128 6.10 10.35 8.53
CA VAL A 128 6.85 9.20 9.07
C VAL A 128 7.24 8.31 7.90
N ILE A 129 8.54 8.22 7.64
CA ILE A 129 9.10 7.51 6.48
C ILE A 129 9.99 6.39 6.97
N ASP A 130 9.77 5.18 6.45
CA ASP A 130 10.69 4.06 6.63
C ASP A 130 10.74 3.19 5.36
N SER A 131 11.85 2.50 5.16
CA SER A 131 12.13 1.74 3.93
C SER A 131 12.86 0.45 4.22
N PHE A 132 12.63 -0.56 3.39
CA PHE A 132 13.39 -1.80 3.41
C PHE A 132 13.85 -2.19 2.01
N ARG A 133 14.94 -2.95 1.93
CA ARG A 133 15.35 -3.66 0.72
C ARG A 133 14.93 -5.12 0.84
N PRO A 134 14.28 -5.71 -0.18
CA PRO A 134 13.89 -7.11 -0.19
C PRO A 134 15.05 -8.05 0.12
N ASP A 135 14.81 -9.07 0.95
CA ASP A 135 15.73 -10.20 1.08
C ASP A 135 15.50 -11.16 -0.09
N ILE A 136 16.43 -11.16 -1.05
CA ILE A 136 16.35 -11.99 -2.26
C ILE A 136 16.30 -13.50 -1.99
N LYS A 137 16.62 -13.96 -0.78
CA LYS A 137 16.49 -15.36 -0.37
C LYS A 137 15.09 -15.70 0.17
N SER A 138 14.31 -14.70 0.56
CA SER A 138 12.95 -14.90 1.06
C SER A 138 12.00 -15.31 -0.07
N THR A 139 11.08 -16.23 0.25
CA THR A 139 10.00 -16.63 -0.66
C THR A 139 9.04 -15.49 -0.97
N SER A 140 8.96 -14.48 -0.10
CA SER A 140 8.12 -13.28 -0.25
C SER A 140 8.42 -12.49 -1.54
N PHE A 141 9.66 -12.57 -2.03
CA PHE A 141 10.16 -11.77 -3.16
C PHE A 141 10.52 -12.62 -4.39
N GLN A 142 10.20 -13.92 -4.37
CA GLN A 142 10.31 -14.77 -5.56
C GLN A 142 9.14 -14.52 -6.51
N ARG A 143 9.24 -15.04 -7.74
CA ARG A 143 8.13 -15.00 -8.69
C ARG A 143 6.88 -15.66 -8.09
N PRO A 144 5.74 -14.97 -8.00
CA PRO A 144 4.52 -15.53 -7.45
C PRO A 144 4.07 -16.79 -8.18
N THR A 145 3.75 -17.82 -7.40
CA THR A 145 3.12 -19.06 -7.89
C THR A 145 1.64 -19.13 -7.50
N SER A 146 1.26 -18.45 -6.42
CA SER A 146 -0.11 -18.18 -5.96
C SER A 146 -0.52 -16.73 -6.26
N GLU A 147 -1.79 -16.38 -6.02
CA GLU A 147 -2.31 -15.02 -6.22
C GLU A 147 -1.50 -13.93 -5.51
N MET A 148 -0.92 -14.26 -4.36
CA MET A 148 -0.13 -13.34 -3.55
C MET A 148 0.93 -14.11 -2.76
N ASN A 149 2.13 -13.55 -2.70
CA ASN A 149 3.19 -14.04 -1.83
C ASN A 149 2.92 -13.65 -0.36
N ILE A 150 3.69 -14.24 0.56
CA ILE A 150 3.68 -13.81 1.96
C ILE A 150 4.14 -12.35 2.03
N ALA A 151 3.38 -11.51 2.74
CA ALA A 151 3.71 -10.11 2.91
C ALA A 151 4.94 -9.94 3.81
N SER A 152 5.83 -9.01 3.46
CA SER A 152 7.05 -8.69 4.22
C SER A 152 7.26 -7.18 4.28
N GLY A 153 7.84 -6.68 5.37
CA GLY A 153 7.91 -5.24 5.64
C GLY A 153 8.40 -4.91 7.05
N ILE A 154 7.75 -3.93 7.68
CA ILE A 154 8.23 -3.23 8.86
C ILE A 154 7.23 -3.44 10.02
N PRO A 155 7.49 -4.38 10.95
CA PRO A 155 6.62 -4.64 12.09
C PRO A 155 6.47 -3.42 13.02
N ASN A 156 7.58 -2.74 13.34
CA ASN A 156 7.61 -1.60 14.26
C ASN A 156 7.55 -0.26 13.51
N PHE A 157 6.60 -0.09 12.60
CA PHE A 157 6.59 1.09 11.70
C PHE A 157 6.25 2.39 12.44
N PHE A 158 5.20 2.40 13.26
CA PHE A 158 4.81 3.61 14.01
C PHE A 158 4.22 3.29 15.39
N PRO A 159 4.60 3.98 16.47
CA PRO A 159 4.11 3.66 17.81
C PRO A 159 2.59 3.82 17.93
N LEU A 160 1.92 2.78 18.41
CA LEU A 160 0.46 2.77 18.56
C LEU A 160 -0.07 3.89 19.48
N PRO A 161 0.60 4.25 20.60
CA PRO A 161 0.15 5.36 21.44
C PRO A 161 0.09 6.70 20.71
N MET A 162 0.91 6.92 19.67
CA MET A 162 0.89 8.17 18.90
C MET A 162 -0.31 8.25 17.94
N ILE A 163 -0.84 7.11 17.49
CA ILE A 163 -2.09 7.05 16.69
C ILE A 163 -3.31 7.24 17.59
N GLN A 164 -3.25 6.72 18.82
CA GLN A 164 -4.38 6.72 19.75
C GLN A 164 -4.61 8.06 20.46
N GLN A 165 -3.72 9.03 20.29
CA GLN A 165 -3.91 10.39 20.79
C GLN A 165 -5.02 11.10 19.99
N ASP A 166 -5.95 11.75 20.71
CA ASP A 166 -7.12 12.42 20.13
C ASP A 166 -6.75 13.52 19.12
N ASP A 167 -5.58 14.17 19.28
CA ASP A 167 -5.10 15.23 18.37
C ASP A 167 -3.84 14.82 17.58
N ASN A 168 -3.73 13.55 17.21
CA ASN A 168 -2.64 13.14 16.33
C ASN A 168 -2.81 13.76 14.93
N ASN A 169 -1.69 14.00 14.24
CA ASN A 169 -1.68 14.63 12.93
C ASN A 169 -1.83 13.64 11.75
N TYR A 170 -1.91 12.34 12.03
CA TYR A 170 -1.86 11.29 11.01
C TYR A 170 -3.24 10.69 10.70
N VAL A 171 -4.19 10.82 11.62
CA VAL A 171 -5.59 10.45 11.46
C VAL A 171 -6.45 11.69 11.65
N LYS A 172 -7.11 12.15 10.59
CA LYS A 172 -8.07 13.26 10.59
C LYS A 172 -9.31 12.82 9.83
N ASP A 173 -10.49 13.25 10.28
CA ASP A 173 -11.78 12.83 9.72
C ASP A 173 -11.91 11.29 9.57
N ASP A 174 -11.52 10.58 10.62
CA ASP A 174 -11.47 9.11 10.70
C ASP A 174 -10.70 8.42 9.55
N THR A 175 -9.73 9.15 8.98
CA THR A 175 -9.01 8.76 7.77
C THR A 175 -7.50 8.94 7.95
N MET A 176 -6.71 7.99 7.45
CA MET A 176 -5.26 8.13 7.31
C MET A 176 -4.81 7.94 5.86
N PHE A 177 -3.63 8.46 5.53
CA PHE A 177 -3.02 8.29 4.21
C PHE A 177 -1.63 7.68 4.30
N ILE A 178 -1.41 6.62 3.52
CA ILE A 178 -0.14 5.90 3.45
C ILE A 178 0.35 5.93 2.02
N LYS A 179 1.48 6.58 1.76
CA LYS A 179 2.15 6.58 0.47
C LYS A 179 3.18 5.45 0.42
N ILE A 180 3.13 4.66 -0.64
CA ILE A 180 4.03 3.54 -0.92
C ILE A 180 4.80 3.88 -2.18
N ILE A 181 6.12 3.75 -2.16
CA ILE A 181 6.98 3.98 -3.32
C ILE A 181 7.90 2.78 -3.49
N VAL A 182 7.90 2.21 -4.70
CA VAL A 182 8.88 1.20 -5.11
C VAL A 182 9.91 1.86 -6.02
N ASP A 183 11.15 1.77 -5.61
CA ASP A 183 12.26 2.45 -6.25
C ASP A 183 12.84 1.61 -7.40
N PHE A 184 12.43 1.95 -8.62
CA PHE A 184 12.95 1.36 -9.86
C PHE A 184 14.12 2.12 -10.47
N ALA A 185 14.47 3.30 -9.93
CA ALA A 185 15.50 4.19 -10.45
C ALA A 185 16.69 4.39 -9.50
N ASP A 186 16.73 3.64 -8.39
CA ASP A 186 17.69 3.79 -7.29
C ASP A 186 17.77 5.24 -6.76
N VAL A 187 16.61 5.87 -6.59
CA VAL A 187 16.46 7.24 -6.10
C VAL A 187 17.16 7.46 -4.75
N PRO A 188 18.04 8.48 -4.64
CA PRO A 188 18.69 8.86 -3.39
C PRO A 188 17.70 9.15 -2.26
N LYS A 189 18.00 8.68 -1.03
CA LYS A 189 17.15 8.92 0.15
C LYS A 189 16.95 10.41 0.46
N SER A 190 17.93 11.25 0.14
CA SER A 190 17.91 12.71 0.28
C SER A 190 16.79 13.38 -0.51
N ILE A 191 16.31 12.77 -1.60
CA ILE A 191 15.27 13.31 -2.47
C ILE A 191 13.87 12.88 -2.02
N LEU A 192 13.76 11.88 -1.14
CA LEU A 192 12.46 11.39 -0.65
C LEU A 192 11.57 12.50 -0.06
N PRO A 193 12.06 13.45 0.76
CA PRO A 193 11.22 14.55 1.24
C PRO A 193 10.59 15.37 0.11
N PHE A 194 11.33 15.64 -0.97
CA PHE A 194 10.79 16.32 -2.15
C PHE A 194 9.67 15.51 -2.81
N ILE A 195 9.87 14.22 -3.03
CA ILE A 195 8.89 13.33 -3.65
C ILE A 195 7.61 13.21 -2.81
N PHE A 196 7.74 13.20 -1.48
CA PHE A 196 6.59 13.11 -0.59
C PHE A 196 5.82 14.42 -0.47
N ASN A 197 6.51 15.56 -0.55
CA ASN A 197 5.89 16.89 -0.50
C ASN A 197 5.41 17.39 -1.88
N LEU A 198 5.67 16.64 -2.95
CA LEU A 198 5.21 16.97 -4.29
C LEU A 198 3.68 17.01 -4.32
N ASN A 199 3.12 18.08 -4.91
CA ASN A 199 1.67 18.26 -4.97
C ASN A 199 1.02 17.08 -5.72
N PRO A 200 0.21 16.24 -5.03
CA PRO A 200 -0.39 15.06 -5.65
C PRO A 200 -1.47 15.42 -6.68
N GLY A 201 -1.96 16.66 -6.70
CA GLY A 201 -2.89 17.17 -7.70
C GLY A 201 -2.25 17.48 -9.06
N LEU A 202 -0.92 17.41 -9.19
CA LEU A 202 -0.25 17.56 -10.48
C LEU A 202 -0.44 16.31 -11.36
N PRO A 203 -0.55 16.44 -12.69
CA PRO A 203 -0.57 15.27 -13.57
C PRO A 203 0.68 14.38 -13.38
N SER A 204 0.55 13.05 -13.45
CA SER A 204 1.65 12.12 -13.17
C SER A 204 2.90 12.38 -14.02
N HIS A 205 2.73 12.77 -15.28
CA HIS A 205 3.87 13.10 -16.15
C HIS A 205 4.63 14.36 -15.66
N VAL A 206 3.93 15.35 -15.13
CA VAL A 206 4.54 16.56 -14.53
C VAL A 206 5.27 16.17 -13.25
N GLN A 207 4.64 15.32 -12.42
CA GLN A 207 5.28 14.81 -11.22
C GLN A 207 6.61 14.11 -11.55
N GLN A 208 6.61 13.25 -12.56
CA GLN A 208 7.81 12.54 -13.00
C GLN A 208 8.90 13.47 -13.54
N CYS A 209 8.54 14.50 -14.31
CA CYS A 209 9.49 15.51 -14.78
C CYS A 209 10.20 16.20 -13.61
N LEU A 210 9.43 16.68 -12.62
CA LEU A 210 9.98 17.35 -11.44
C LEU A 210 10.90 16.43 -10.62
N ILE A 211 10.52 15.15 -10.47
CA ILE A 211 11.36 14.16 -9.79
C ILE A 211 12.68 13.94 -10.53
N ASN A 212 12.64 13.81 -11.86
CA ASN A 212 13.84 13.61 -12.67
C ASN A 212 14.78 14.82 -12.62
N GLU A 213 14.23 16.04 -12.64
CA GLU A 213 15.01 17.27 -12.49
C GLU A 213 15.70 17.33 -11.12
N GLU A 214 15.01 16.94 -10.05
CA GLU A 214 15.59 16.95 -8.70
C GLU A 214 16.71 15.90 -8.55
N ILE A 215 16.56 14.72 -9.15
CA ILE A 215 17.61 13.71 -9.23
C ILE A 215 18.86 14.26 -9.93
N GLN A 216 18.69 14.94 -11.08
CA GLN A 216 19.82 15.52 -11.81
C GLN A 216 20.54 16.62 -11.01
N LYS A 217 19.81 17.47 -10.28
CA LYS A 217 20.40 18.49 -9.39
C LYS A 217 21.19 17.87 -8.25
N HIS A 218 20.67 16.81 -7.65
CA HIS A 218 21.35 16.08 -6.58
C HIS A 218 22.66 15.43 -7.06
N ASP A 219 22.66 14.83 -8.25
CA ASP A 219 23.85 14.18 -8.82
C ASP A 219 24.93 15.18 -9.27
N THR A 220 24.52 16.38 -9.69
CA THR A 220 25.46 17.47 -10.02
C THR A 220 26.06 18.13 -8.78
N SER A 221 25.34 18.16 -7.66
CA SER A 221 25.81 18.77 -6.41
C SER A 221 26.75 17.86 -5.58
N ASN A 222 26.76 16.56 -5.86
CA ASN A 222 27.61 15.57 -5.18
C ASN A 222 28.82 15.12 -6.01
N LYS A 223 29.11 15.79 -7.14
CA LYS A 223 30.35 15.65 -7.92
C LYS A 223 31.33 16.76 -7.56
#